data_AF-A0A3D4W8X0-F1
#
_entry.id   AF-A0A3D4W8X0-F1
#
_cell.length_a   1.000
_cell.length_b   1.000
_cell.length_c   1.000
_cell.angle_alpha   90.00
_cell.angle_beta   90.00
_cell.angle_gamma   90.00
#
_symmetry.space_group_name_H-M   'P 1'
#
loop_
_entity.id
_entity.type
_entity.pdbx_description
1 polymer ?
#
loop_
_entity_poly.entity_id
_entity_poly.type
_entity_poly.pdbx_seq_one_letter_code
_entity_poly.pdbx_strand_id
1 'polypeptide(L)'
;MSFTELYSVEHYIIHQLTGVNLNQNTLAESKATYGSLWKYKTAEALNRGMNEVLDEPELKAALIRLNPEIADRQELADEVIYKLRAILLSVNQIG
;
A
#
# COMPACT_ATOMS: atom_id res chain seq x y z
N MET A 1 0.90 5.87 -31.63
CA MET A 1 1.48 6.36 -30.36
C MET A 1 2.27 5.22 -29.76
N SER A 2 3.59 5.40 -29.60
CA SER A 2 4.47 4.40 -28.99
C SER A 2 4.26 4.39 -27.48
N PHE A 3 4.13 3.21 -26.88
CA PHE A 3 4.15 3.06 -25.43
C PHE A 3 5.51 3.55 -24.90
N THR A 4 5.48 4.45 -23.92
CA THR A 4 6.66 4.85 -23.14
C THR A 4 6.26 4.76 -21.68
N GLU A 5 7.15 4.28 -20.81
CA GLU A 5 6.87 4.10 -19.38
C GLU A 5 6.37 5.39 -18.70
N LEU A 6 6.82 6.56 -19.20
CA LEU A 6 6.39 7.90 -18.80
C LEU A 6 4.89 8.21 -18.97
N TYR A 7 4.18 7.49 -19.86
CA TYR A 7 2.74 7.64 -20.10
C TYR A 7 1.97 6.38 -19.69
N SER A 8 2.54 5.57 -18.80
CA SER A 8 1.86 4.41 -18.26
C SER A 8 0.56 4.82 -17.55
N VAL A 9 -0.49 4.02 -17.74
CA VAL A 9 -1.75 4.13 -16.98
C VAL A 9 -1.48 4.15 -15.48
N GLU A 10 -0.45 3.45 -15.02
CA GLU A 10 0.00 3.45 -13.63
C GLU A 10 0.44 4.84 -13.16
N HIS A 11 1.29 5.53 -13.91
CA HIS A 11 1.79 6.87 -13.56
C HIS A 11 0.64 7.88 -13.51
N TYR A 12 -0.32 7.75 -14.43
CA TYR A 12 -1.54 8.57 -14.40
C TYR A 12 -2.37 8.29 -13.15
N ILE A 13 -2.61 7.03 -12.79
CA ILE A 13 -3.40 6.67 -11.59
C ILE A 13 -2.72 7.16 -10.31
N ILE A 14 -1.41 6.95 -10.17
CA ILE A 14 -0.65 7.41 -9.00
C ILE A 14 -0.75 8.93 -8.85
N HIS A 15 -0.56 9.67 -9.95
CA HIS A 15 -0.68 11.12 -9.95
C HIS A 15 -2.08 11.59 -9.56
N GLN A 16 -3.14 10.96 -10.11
CA GLN A 16 -4.52 11.35 -9.79
C GLN A 16 -4.92 11.04 -8.35
N LEU A 17 -4.47 9.92 -7.78
CA LEU A 17 -4.86 9.49 -6.44
C LEU A 17 -4.02 10.10 -5.32
N THR A 18 -2.74 10.37 -5.59
CA THR A 18 -1.76 10.77 -4.57
C THR A 18 -1.20 12.18 -4.79
N GLY A 19 -1.38 12.76 -5.97
CA GLY A 19 -0.73 14.01 -6.38
C GLY A 19 0.76 13.87 -6.68
N VAL A 20 1.35 12.69 -6.47
CA VAL A 20 2.77 12.43 -6.77
C VAL A 20 2.94 12.25 -8.26
N ASN A 21 3.73 13.15 -8.87
CA ASN A 21 4.09 13.05 -10.27
C ASN A 21 5.45 12.35 -10.37
N LEU A 22 5.45 11.10 -10.82
CA LEU A 22 6.67 10.31 -11.03
C LEU A 22 7.46 10.75 -12.28
N ASN A 23 6.94 11.71 -13.06
CA ASN A 23 7.51 12.20 -14.33
C ASN A 23 8.24 13.55 -14.20
N GLN A 24 8.60 14.01 -12.99
CA GLN A 24 9.02 15.41 -12.77
C GLN A 24 10.33 15.81 -13.46
N ASN A 25 10.19 16.37 -14.68
CA ASN A 25 10.94 17.54 -15.16
C ASN A 25 10.04 18.61 -15.82
N THR A 26 8.71 18.53 -15.73
CA THR A 26 7.85 19.62 -16.22
C THR A 26 6.67 19.87 -15.28
N LEU A 27 6.47 21.14 -15.01
CA LEU A 27 5.42 21.72 -14.16
C LEU A 27 4.06 21.22 -14.66
N ALA A 28 3.29 20.56 -13.79
CA ALA A 28 1.91 20.19 -14.08
C ALA A 28 0.98 20.83 -13.03
N GLU A 29 -0.06 21.49 -13.53
CA GLU A 29 -1.06 22.23 -12.77
C GLU A 29 -1.77 21.34 -11.73
N SER A 30 -1.97 21.89 -10.53
CA SER A 30 -2.72 21.23 -9.47
C SER A 30 -4.21 21.15 -9.85
N LYS A 31 -4.74 19.94 -10.06
CA LYS A 31 -6.18 19.72 -10.24
C LYS A 31 -6.74 18.76 -9.19
N ALA A 32 -7.99 19.07 -8.81
CA ALA A 32 -8.82 18.58 -7.71
C ALA A 32 -8.47 17.20 -7.11
N THR A 33 -8.18 17.23 -5.80
CA THR A 33 -8.11 16.05 -4.93
C THR A 33 -9.49 15.42 -4.77
N TYR A 34 -9.71 14.24 -5.36
CA TYR A 34 -10.92 13.47 -5.14
C TYR A 34 -10.76 12.55 -3.92
N GLY A 35 -11.45 12.85 -2.82
CA GLY A 35 -11.59 11.94 -1.67
C GLY A 35 -10.31 11.71 -0.85
N SER A 36 -10.30 10.64 -0.04
CA SER A 36 -9.18 10.28 0.85
C SER A 36 -7.86 10.26 0.10
N LEU A 37 -6.89 11.04 0.58
CA LEU A 37 -5.53 11.13 0.02
C LEU A 37 -4.83 9.77 0.12
N TRP A 38 -4.74 9.06 -1.00
CA TRP A 38 -3.94 7.84 -1.09
C TRP A 38 -2.46 8.21 -0.94
N LYS A 39 -1.72 7.43 -0.16
CA LYS A 39 -0.27 7.61 0.00
C LYS A 39 0.45 6.61 -0.90
N TYR A 40 1.22 7.12 -1.84
CA TYR A 40 2.07 6.30 -2.68
C TYR A 40 3.30 5.81 -1.89
N LYS A 41 3.67 4.54 -2.08
CA LYS A 41 4.92 3.94 -1.60
C LYS A 41 5.59 3.21 -2.75
N THR A 42 6.91 3.39 -2.90
CA THR A 42 7.69 2.65 -3.88
C THR A 42 7.92 1.21 -3.42
N ALA A 43 8.37 0.35 -4.33
CA ALA A 43 8.65 -1.05 -4.01
C ALA A 43 9.74 -1.19 -2.92
N GLU A 44 10.75 -0.32 -2.94
CA GLU A 44 11.85 -0.30 -1.97
C GLU A 44 11.42 0.21 -0.59
N ALA A 45 10.31 0.95 -0.52
CA ALA A 45 9.76 1.47 0.72
C ALA A 45 8.86 0.46 1.45
N LEU A 46 8.57 -0.69 0.83
CA LEU A 46 7.82 -1.78 1.46
C LEU A 46 8.76 -2.60 2.33
N ASN A 47 8.40 -2.80 3.60
CA ASN A 47 9.19 -3.59 4.55
C ASN A 47 8.83 -5.08 4.47
N ARG A 48 8.76 -5.61 3.25
CA ARG A 48 8.43 -7.01 2.98
C ARG A 48 9.30 -7.58 1.87
N GLY A 49 9.61 -8.87 1.94
CA GLY A 49 10.27 -9.59 0.86
C GLY A 49 9.39 -9.72 -0.38
N MET A 50 10.00 -10.00 -1.53
CA MET A 50 9.25 -10.18 -2.80
C MET A 50 8.20 -11.29 -2.75
N ASN A 51 8.44 -12.32 -1.93
CA ASN A 51 7.52 -13.46 -1.77
C ASN A 51 6.51 -13.24 -0.63
N GLU A 52 6.58 -12.12 0.08
CA GLU A 52 5.71 -11.81 1.20
C GLU A 52 4.51 -10.97 0.74
N VAL A 53 3.32 -11.40 1.14
CA VAL A 53 2.07 -10.74 0.72
C VAL A 53 1.74 -9.53 1.61
N LEU A 54 2.25 -9.46 2.83
CA LEU A 54 1.93 -8.42 3.81
C LEU A 54 3.16 -7.60 4.15
N ASP A 55 3.04 -6.27 4.21
CA ASP A 55 3.97 -5.41 4.95
C ASP A 55 3.52 -5.42 6.41
N GLU A 56 4.04 -6.36 7.19
CA GLU A 56 3.59 -6.59 8.56
C GLU A 56 3.89 -5.44 9.53
N PRO A 57 5.05 -4.76 9.47
CA PRO A 57 5.29 -3.57 10.26
C PRO A 57 4.24 -2.48 10.01
N GLU A 58 3.92 -2.20 8.74
CA GLU A 58 2.87 -1.24 8.40
C GLU A 58 1.48 -1.73 8.83
N LEU A 59 1.18 -3.01 8.61
CA LEU A 59 -0.10 -3.60 8.99
C LEU A 59 -0.33 -3.52 10.50
N LYS A 60 0.67 -3.84 11.31
CA LYS A 60 0.61 -3.74 12.77
C LYS A 60 0.36 -2.30 13.21
N ALA A 61 1.09 -1.34 12.64
CA ALA A 61 0.90 0.07 12.93
C ALA A 61 -0.51 0.55 12.53
N ALA A 62 -1.03 0.07 11.39
CA ALA A 62 -2.38 0.37 10.95
C ALA A 62 -3.46 -0.23 11.86
N LEU A 63 -3.30 -1.48 12.31
CA LEU A 63 -4.21 -2.15 13.24
C LEU A 63 -4.31 -1.40 14.57
N ILE A 64 -3.16 -1.02 15.14
CA ILE A 64 -3.09 -0.21 16.37
C ILE A 64 -3.78 1.15 16.17
N ARG A 65 -3.54 1.81 15.04
CA ARG A 65 -4.13 3.12 14.74
C ARG A 65 -5.65 3.09 14.55
N LEU A 66 -6.17 2.02 13.95
CA LEU A 66 -7.57 1.93 13.54
C LEU A 66 -8.47 1.27 14.58
N ASN A 67 -7.92 0.43 15.46
CA ASN A 67 -8.70 -0.30 16.45
C ASN A 67 -8.26 0.04 17.88
N PRO A 68 -9.11 0.75 18.67
CA PRO A 68 -8.82 1.09 20.06
C PRO A 68 -8.53 -0.12 20.96
N GLU A 69 -9.20 -1.25 20.75
CA GLU A 69 -8.98 -2.45 21.57
C GLU A 69 -7.58 -3.04 21.36
N ILE A 70 -7.07 -2.95 20.12
CA ILE A 70 -5.71 -3.34 19.76
C ILE A 70 -4.70 -2.30 20.25
N ALA A 71 -5.07 -1.01 20.30
CA ALA A 71 -4.23 0.02 20.88
C ALA A 71 -3.97 -0.22 22.37
N ASP A 72 -5.01 -0.66 23.11
CA ASP A 72 -4.91 -1.01 24.52
C ASP A 72 -4.11 -2.30 24.76
N ARG A 73 -4.20 -3.27 23.85
CA ARG A 73 -3.46 -4.54 23.90
C ARG A 73 -2.83 -4.88 22.55
N GLN A 74 -1.62 -4.37 22.34
CA GLN A 74 -0.91 -4.49 21.05
C GLN A 74 -0.60 -5.94 20.63
N GLU A 75 -0.55 -6.87 21.59
CA GLU A 75 -0.43 -8.32 21.37
C GLU A 75 -1.57 -8.91 20.52
N LEU A 76 -2.76 -8.29 20.56
CA LEU A 76 -3.88 -8.68 19.69
C LEU A 76 -3.56 -8.43 18.20
N ALA A 77 -2.70 -7.47 17.89
CA ALA A 77 -2.26 -7.25 16.50
C ALA A 77 -1.47 -8.46 15.99
N ASP A 78 -0.62 -9.05 16.82
CA ASP A 78 0.20 -10.21 16.45
C ASP A 78 -0.70 -11.44 16.20
N GLU A 79 -1.75 -11.64 17.01
CA GLU A 79 -2.75 -12.69 16.76
C GLU A 79 -3.50 -12.52 15.44
N VAL A 80 -3.91 -11.29 15.12
CA VAL A 80 -4.59 -10.99 13.85
C VAL A 80 -3.68 -11.28 12.67
N ILE A 81 -2.44 -10.81 12.72
CA ILE A 81 -1.44 -11.04 11.65
C ILE A 81 -1.17 -12.54 11.48
N TYR A 82 -1.06 -13.30 12.58
CA TYR A 82 -0.89 -14.74 12.53
C TYR A 82 -2.07 -15.44 11.82
N LYS A 83 -3.31 -15.08 12.17
CA LYS A 83 -4.51 -15.63 11.52
C LYS A 83 -4.56 -15.27 10.03
N LEU A 84 -4.21 -14.03 9.66
CA LEU A 84 -4.15 -13.59 8.27
C LEU A 84 -3.12 -14.39 7.47
N ARG A 85 -1.91 -14.61 8.01
CA ARG A 85 -0.89 -15.47 7.39
C ARG A 85 -1.43 -16.88 7.13
N ALA A 86 -2.07 -17.49 8.13
CA ALA A 86 -2.62 -18.83 8.00
C ALA A 86 -3.66 -18.92 6.87
N ILE A 87 -4.54 -17.92 6.75
CA ILE A 87 -5.53 -17.84 5.67
C ILE A 87 -4.83 -17.73 4.30
N LEU A 88 -3.87 -16.82 4.16
CA LEU A 88 -3.15 -16.62 2.90
C LEU A 88 -2.38 -17.88 2.47
N LEU A 89 -1.75 -18.57 3.41
CA LEU A 89 -1.07 -19.85 3.15
C LEU A 89 -2.06 -20.94 2.71
N SER A 90 -3.24 -21.00 3.33
CA SER A 90 -4.26 -22.01 2.98
C SER A 90 -4.77 -21.86 1.55
N VAL A 91 -4.91 -20.62 1.06
CA VAL A 91 -5.35 -20.35 -0.31
C VAL A 91 -4.30 -20.80 -1.32
N ASN A 92 -3.02 -20.62 -1.00
CA ASN A 92 -1.92 -21.02 -1.88
C ASN A 92 -1.75 -22.56 -2.00
N GLN A 93 -2.31 -23.33 -1.05
CA GLN A 93 -2.25 -24.80 -1.06
C GLN A 93 -3.40 -25.46 -1.82
N ILE A 94 -4.44 -24.71 -2.21
CA ILE A 94 -5.64 -25.24 -2.88
C ILE A 94 -5.59 -24.95 -4.41
N GLY A 95 -4.41 -24.58 -4.93
CA GLY A 95 -4.15 -24.31 -6.35
C GLY A 95 -3.66 -25.51 -7.14
#